data_AF-A0AAD5XAC2-F1
#
_entry.id   AF-A0AAD5XAC2-F1
#
_cell.length_a   1.000
_cell.length_b   1.000
_cell.length_c   1.000
_cell.angle_alpha   90.00
_cell.angle_beta   90.00
_cell.angle_gamma   90.00
#
_symmetry.space_group_name_H-M   'P 1'
#
loop_
_entity.id
_entity.type
_entity.pdbx_description
1 polymer ?
#
loop_
_entity_poly.entity_id
_entity_poly.type
_entity_poly.pdbx_seq_one_letter_code
_entity_poly.pdbx_strand_id
1 'polypeptide(L)'
;MISFGEEDHGSHMHLVKTYQGWNMSKLLDVTNLCHRLVYGEVQIEDALDELAAIRKRGGYGKIAYFLCFPVMSLGFAITGFGGRWIDALIAGLFGCIVGGAGLAAERFPSFAYLCDFISALLVSFLARLVEWKLDGKCYCFSFITTTLSGLVMLFPGLSLTISIIEISTRNMISGTVRLFTALFTALLVGFGMSFGSIFAKMVLYKTTDVPASMLTPTTIPAGCESSGWCKSVHYGWYVPFFFPLAASVCIFFESRHRQWPIMFVASGVGLAVCTYLYLIPDLAATPQIPNVVAALLIGIISNAYARYTGDVAVGPILAGIINIVPGSMGVRSSLGFFENNVVNGTQFAFQMLTIGLSITMGLFMATLLVFPTSGPRLEHMTV
;
A
#
# COMPACT_ATOMS: atom_id res chain seq x y z
N MET A 1 10.52 4.15 -23.83
CA MET A 1 9.84 4.55 -25.08
C MET A 1 10.91 4.77 -26.13
N ILE A 2 10.73 4.19 -27.31
CA ILE A 2 11.59 4.44 -28.48
C ILE A 2 10.84 5.48 -29.30
N SER A 3 11.47 6.63 -29.55
CA SER A 3 10.97 7.64 -30.50
C SER A 3 11.84 7.55 -31.73
N PHE A 4 11.24 7.49 -32.91
CA PHE A 4 11.95 7.66 -34.17
C PHE A 4 12.02 9.15 -34.45
N GLY A 5 13.24 9.67 -34.69
CA GLY A 5 13.47 11.07 -35.05
C GLY A 5 13.22 11.34 -36.53
N GLU A 6 13.37 12.60 -36.94
CA GLU A 6 13.26 13.05 -38.34
C GLU A 6 14.34 12.46 -39.26
N GLU A 7 14.07 12.58 -40.57
CA GLU A 7 14.61 12.03 -41.83
C GLU A 7 16.13 11.77 -42.01
N ASP A 8 16.92 11.56 -40.96
CA ASP A 8 18.22 10.91 -41.09
C ASP A 8 18.05 9.42 -40.82
N HIS A 9 18.48 8.56 -41.75
CA HIS A 9 18.39 7.10 -41.68
C HIS A 9 19.19 6.45 -40.53
N GLY A 10 19.63 7.22 -39.52
CA GLY A 10 20.27 6.76 -38.30
C GLY A 10 19.25 6.40 -37.21
N SER A 11 19.34 5.18 -36.66
CA SER A 11 18.58 4.83 -35.46
C SER A 11 19.15 5.54 -34.23
N HIS A 12 18.55 6.65 -33.81
CA HIS A 12 18.90 7.35 -32.58
C HIS A 12 18.04 6.87 -31.40
N MET A 13 18.68 6.30 -30.38
CA MET A 13 18.00 5.89 -29.14
C MET A 13 18.00 7.05 -28.13
N HIS A 14 16.82 7.63 -27.87
CA HIS A 14 16.64 8.60 -26.79
C HIS A 14 16.12 7.90 -25.52
N LEU A 15 16.97 7.86 -24.49
CA LEU A 15 16.61 7.34 -23.17
C LEU A 15 16.18 8.51 -22.27
N VAL A 16 14.88 8.68 -22.11
CA VAL A 16 14.31 9.65 -21.16
C VAL A 16 14.02 8.95 -19.84
N LYS A 17 14.72 9.33 -18.78
CA LYS A 17 14.43 8.87 -17.41
C LYS A 17 13.18 9.56 -16.89
N THR A 18 12.15 8.80 -16.56
CA THR A 18 10.93 9.30 -15.92
C THR A 18 10.98 9.01 -14.42
N TYR A 19 10.61 9.99 -13.60
CA TYR A 19 10.40 9.79 -12.17
C TYR A 19 9.03 9.14 -11.99
N GLN A 20 8.97 8.02 -11.26
CA GLN A 20 7.71 7.34 -10.97
C GLN A 20 6.92 8.07 -9.88
N GLY A 21 5.60 8.06 -10.00
CA GLY A 21 4.69 8.68 -9.04
C GLY A 21 3.24 8.39 -9.39
N TRP A 22 2.34 8.68 -8.45
CA TRP A 22 0.91 8.46 -8.60
C TRP A 22 0.22 9.81 -8.78
N ASN A 23 -0.46 10.01 -9.93
CA ASN A 23 -1.35 11.14 -10.10
C ASN A 23 -2.57 10.73 -10.91
N MET A 24 -3.61 10.30 -10.19
CA MET A 24 -4.86 9.85 -10.81
C MET A 24 -5.61 10.99 -11.51
N SER A 25 -5.46 12.23 -11.04
CA SER A 25 -6.06 13.39 -11.70
C SER A 25 -5.49 13.63 -13.10
N LYS A 26 -4.16 13.59 -13.24
CA LYS A 26 -3.47 13.74 -14.52
C LYS A 26 -3.71 12.54 -15.41
N LEU A 27 -3.73 11.34 -14.85
CA LEU A 27 -4.06 10.13 -15.61
C LEU A 27 -5.43 10.27 -16.27
N LEU A 28 -6.44 10.68 -15.50
CA LEU A 28 -7.79 10.93 -16.03
C LEU A 28 -7.79 12.01 -17.13
N ASP A 29 -7.14 13.16 -16.88
CA ASP A 29 -7.10 14.25 -17.85
C ASP A 29 -6.41 13.82 -19.17
N VAL A 30 -5.31 13.08 -19.09
CA VAL A 30 -4.61 12.53 -20.27
C VAL A 30 -5.46 11.50 -20.99
N THR A 31 -6.13 10.58 -20.28
CA THR A 31 -7.00 9.60 -20.91
C THR A 31 -8.16 10.26 -21.65
N ASN A 32 -8.80 11.28 -21.06
CA ASN A 32 -9.85 12.03 -21.74
C ASN A 32 -9.33 12.78 -22.97
N LEU A 33 -8.14 13.37 -22.88
CA LEU A 33 -7.49 14.01 -24.04
C LEU A 33 -7.21 13.00 -25.16
N CYS A 34 -6.72 11.81 -24.83
CA CYS A 34 -6.51 10.74 -25.81
C CYS A 34 -7.82 10.32 -26.49
N HIS A 35 -8.92 10.17 -25.74
CA HIS A 35 -10.21 9.84 -26.32
C HIS A 35 -10.67 10.94 -27.30
N ARG A 36 -10.64 12.20 -26.87
CA ARG A 36 -11.02 13.35 -27.72
C ARG A 36 -10.20 13.41 -29.00
N LEU A 37 -8.90 13.13 -28.93
CA LEU A 37 -8.02 13.06 -30.09
C LEU A 37 -8.39 11.90 -31.03
N VAL A 38 -8.67 10.71 -30.48
CA VAL A 38 -9.06 9.52 -31.27
C VAL A 38 -10.41 9.73 -31.98
N TYR A 39 -11.34 10.44 -31.36
CA TYR A 39 -12.64 10.79 -31.96
C TYR A 39 -12.57 12.00 -32.91
N GLY A 40 -11.40 12.62 -33.07
CA GLY A 40 -11.23 13.80 -33.93
C GLY A 40 -11.89 15.07 -33.38
N GLU A 41 -12.16 15.14 -32.07
CA GLU A 41 -12.72 16.33 -31.41
C GLU A 41 -11.68 17.43 -31.17
N VAL A 42 -10.39 17.10 -31.26
CA VAL A 42 -9.26 18.01 -31.01
C VAL A 42 -8.16 17.75 -32.05
N GLN A 43 -7.53 18.80 -32.56
CA GLN A 43 -6.38 18.70 -33.47
C GLN A 43 -5.10 18.35 -32.72
N ILE A 44 -4.08 17.86 -33.44
CA ILE A 44 -2.83 17.39 -32.82
C ILE A 44 -2.11 18.54 -32.10
N GLU A 45 -2.09 19.73 -32.70
CA GLU A 45 -1.44 20.92 -32.15
C GLU A 45 -2.10 21.35 -30.84
N ASP A 46 -3.42 21.45 -30.82
CA ASP A 46 -4.19 21.80 -29.62
C ASP A 46 -4.03 20.75 -28.52
N ALA A 47 -3.95 19.47 -28.89
CA ALA A 47 -3.74 18.37 -27.95
C ALA A 47 -2.35 18.44 -27.30
N LEU A 48 -1.32 18.88 -28.03
CA LEU A 48 0.02 19.09 -27.47
C LEU A 48 0.03 20.22 -26.43
N ASP A 49 -0.69 21.32 -26.70
CA ASP A 49 -0.82 22.43 -25.77
C ASP A 49 -1.61 22.04 -24.50
N GLU A 50 -2.71 21.30 -24.67
CA GLU A 50 -3.49 20.79 -23.54
C GLU A 50 -2.68 19.80 -22.69
N LEU A 51 -1.89 18.92 -23.34
CA LEU A 51 -0.99 18.00 -22.64
C LEU A 51 0.08 18.75 -21.83
N ALA A 52 0.65 19.82 -22.40
CA ALA A 52 1.60 20.68 -21.70
C ALA A 52 0.97 21.37 -20.49
N ALA A 53 -0.30 21.80 -20.60
CA ALA A 53 -1.06 22.37 -19.50
C ALA A 53 -1.35 21.35 -18.39
N ILE A 54 -1.76 20.11 -18.75
CA ILE A 54 -1.98 19.01 -17.79
C ILE A 54 -0.69 18.69 -17.02
N ARG A 55 0.45 18.66 -17.71
CA ARG A 55 1.76 18.41 -17.08
C ARG A 55 2.09 19.44 -16.00
N LYS A 56 1.76 20.72 -16.24
CA LYS A 56 2.02 21.85 -15.32
C LYS A 56 1.09 21.90 -14.11
N ARG A 57 -0.06 21.22 -14.12
CA ARG A 57 -0.98 21.21 -12.97
C ARG A 57 -0.30 20.64 -11.72
N GLY A 58 -0.42 21.35 -10.61
CA GLY A 58 0.06 20.90 -9.31
C GLY A 58 -0.84 19.82 -8.71
N GLY A 59 -0.27 18.98 -7.84
CA GLY A 59 -1.00 18.04 -7.00
C GLY A 59 -1.49 18.68 -5.71
N TYR A 60 -1.75 17.86 -4.70
CA TYR A 60 -2.09 18.34 -3.36
C TYR A 60 -0.88 19.02 -2.70
N GLY A 61 -1.13 19.97 -1.80
CA GLY A 61 -0.06 20.67 -1.07
C GLY A 61 0.71 19.72 -0.13
N LYS A 62 1.98 20.06 0.16
CA LYS A 62 2.86 19.24 1.00
C LYS A 62 2.29 18.91 2.39
N ILE A 63 1.50 19.81 2.97
CA ILE A 63 0.84 19.60 4.26
C ILE A 63 -0.22 18.51 4.17
N ALA A 64 -1.05 18.54 3.12
CA ALA A 64 -2.06 17.51 2.88
C ALA A 64 -1.41 16.14 2.65
N TYR A 65 -0.33 16.10 1.87
CA TYR A 65 0.45 14.88 1.67
C TYR A 65 1.05 14.35 2.99
N PHE A 66 1.68 15.22 3.79
CA PHE A 66 2.23 14.83 5.10
C PHE A 66 1.17 14.28 6.05
N LEU A 67 0.00 14.93 6.14
CA LEU A 67 -1.09 14.50 7.02
C LEU A 67 -1.68 13.14 6.64
N CYS A 68 -1.46 12.65 5.40
CA CYS A 68 -1.90 11.32 5.01
C CYS A 68 -1.19 10.23 5.81
N PHE A 69 0.10 10.38 6.11
CA PHE A 69 0.90 9.35 6.80
C PHE A 69 0.34 8.99 8.19
N PRO A 70 0.15 9.93 9.14
CA PRO A 70 -0.42 9.61 10.44
C PRO A 70 -1.85 9.08 10.37
N VAL A 71 -2.67 9.60 9.44
CA VAL A 71 -4.06 9.16 9.27
C VAL A 71 -4.11 7.73 8.73
N MET A 72 -3.26 7.38 7.76
CA MET A 72 -3.15 6.03 7.23
C MET A 72 -2.61 5.07 8.29
N SER A 73 -1.55 5.43 9.02
CA SER A 73 -1.01 4.59 10.08
C SER A 73 -2.02 4.32 11.19
N LEU A 74 -2.77 5.33 11.63
CA LEU A 74 -3.82 5.16 12.63
C LEU A 74 -4.99 4.32 12.08
N GLY A 75 -5.44 4.63 10.87
CA GLY A 75 -6.54 3.92 10.22
C GLY A 75 -6.24 2.43 10.05
N PHE A 76 -5.08 2.09 9.48
CA PHE A 76 -4.65 0.69 9.30
C PHE A 76 -4.41 -0.05 10.62
N ALA A 77 -3.95 0.63 11.67
CA ALA A 77 -3.84 0.02 13.00
C ALA A 77 -5.20 -0.49 13.49
N ILE A 78 -6.26 0.30 13.31
CA ILE A 78 -7.62 -0.04 13.73
C ILE A 78 -8.24 -1.08 12.79
N THR A 79 -8.24 -0.83 11.48
CA THR A 79 -9.03 -1.61 10.52
C THR A 79 -8.32 -2.84 9.98
N GLY A 80 -6.98 -2.79 9.85
CA GLY A 80 -6.19 -3.82 9.17
C GLY A 80 -5.47 -4.77 10.12
N PHE A 81 -4.85 -4.24 11.18
CA PHE A 81 -3.99 -5.03 12.08
C PHE A 81 -4.63 -5.41 13.41
N GLY A 82 -5.90 -5.06 13.65
CA GLY A 82 -6.63 -5.40 14.87
C GLY A 82 -6.03 -4.77 16.14
N GLY A 83 -5.38 -3.62 15.99
CA GLY A 83 -4.70 -2.90 17.06
C GLY A 83 -5.64 -2.40 18.14
N ARG A 84 -5.06 -2.15 19.32
CA ARG A 84 -5.74 -1.48 20.43
C ARG A 84 -5.67 0.04 20.24
N TRP A 85 -6.45 0.79 21.03
CA TRP A 85 -6.43 2.26 20.98
C TRP A 85 -5.04 2.85 21.18
N ILE A 86 -4.25 2.26 22.09
CA ILE A 86 -2.89 2.73 22.35
C ILE A 86 -1.97 2.47 21.16
N ASP A 87 -2.09 1.29 20.53
CA ASP A 87 -1.31 0.92 19.35
C ASP A 87 -1.63 1.88 18.18
N ALA A 88 -2.91 2.19 17.97
CA ALA A 88 -3.36 3.09 16.92
C ALA A 88 -2.87 4.53 17.09
N LEU A 89 -2.91 5.06 18.32
CA LEU A 89 -2.44 6.42 18.61
C LEU A 89 -0.92 6.54 18.40
N ILE A 90 -0.15 5.56 18.90
CA ILE A 90 1.31 5.55 18.74
C ILE A 90 1.69 5.30 17.28
N ALA A 91 0.97 4.43 16.57
CA ALA A 91 1.18 4.20 15.14
C ALA A 91 0.96 5.50 14.34
N GLY A 92 -0.05 6.30 14.67
CA GLY A 92 -0.26 7.62 14.09
C GLY A 92 0.95 8.55 14.29
N LEU A 93 1.54 8.57 15.50
CA LEU A 93 2.76 9.34 15.76
C LEU A 93 3.95 8.84 14.95
N PHE A 94 4.10 7.53 14.76
CA PHE A 94 5.12 6.96 13.88
C PHE A 94 4.88 7.32 12.41
N GLY A 95 3.62 7.39 11.98
CA GLY A 95 3.25 7.92 10.66
C GLY A 95 3.77 9.34 10.44
N CYS A 96 3.71 10.23 11.44
CA CYS A 96 4.33 11.57 11.35
C CYS A 96 5.84 11.50 11.13
N ILE A 97 6.54 10.57 11.78
CA ILE A 97 7.99 10.37 11.62
C ILE A 97 8.30 9.94 10.19
N VAL A 98 7.57 8.95 9.68
CA VAL A 98 7.76 8.43 8.32
C VAL A 98 7.42 9.49 7.26
N GLY A 99 6.31 10.22 7.43
CA GLY A 99 5.94 11.32 6.53
C GLY A 99 6.97 12.44 6.52
N GLY A 100 7.56 12.76 7.68
CA GLY A 100 8.63 13.74 7.81
C GLY A 100 9.92 13.28 7.12
N ALA A 101 10.28 12.00 7.28
CA ALA A 101 11.40 11.39 6.58
C ALA A 101 11.19 11.40 5.05
N GLY A 102 9.97 11.14 4.59
CA GLY A 102 9.61 11.23 3.17
C GLY A 102 9.80 12.64 2.59
N LEU A 103 9.33 13.67 3.30
CA LEU A 103 9.56 15.06 2.89
C LEU A 103 11.05 15.45 2.92
N ALA A 104 11.83 14.91 3.87
CA ALA A 104 13.27 15.12 3.93
C ALA A 104 13.99 14.43 2.75
N ALA A 105 13.53 13.24 2.35
CA ALA A 105 14.07 12.51 1.19
C ALA A 105 13.89 13.27 -0.12
N GLU A 106 12.78 14.02 -0.29
CA GLU A 106 12.60 14.91 -1.45
C GLU A 106 13.67 16.03 -1.49
N ARG A 107 14.13 16.50 -0.32
CA ARG A 107 15.10 17.59 -0.22
C ARG A 107 16.54 17.10 -0.33
N PHE A 108 16.83 15.88 0.13
CA PHE A 108 18.17 15.31 0.23
C PHE A 108 18.25 13.97 -0.56
N PRO A 109 18.70 14.00 -1.83
CA PRO A 109 18.73 12.81 -2.69
C PRO A 109 19.56 11.65 -2.13
N SER A 110 20.64 11.94 -1.40
CA SER A 110 21.47 10.91 -0.77
C SER A 110 20.73 10.18 0.36
N PHE A 111 19.82 10.86 1.07
CA PHE A 111 18.99 10.27 2.12
C PHE A 111 17.88 9.38 1.55
N ALA A 112 17.36 9.72 0.36
CA ALA A 112 16.27 8.98 -0.28
C ALA A 112 16.60 7.48 -0.46
N TYR A 113 17.86 7.13 -0.74
CA TYR A 113 18.28 5.73 -0.90
C TYR A 113 18.20 4.88 0.37
N LEU A 114 18.27 5.51 1.55
CA LEU A 114 18.26 4.84 2.86
C LEU A 114 17.03 5.20 3.70
N CYS A 115 16.12 6.03 3.16
CA CYS A 115 14.97 6.56 3.89
C CYS A 115 14.11 5.45 4.48
N ASP A 116 13.81 4.41 3.69
CA ASP A 116 13.00 3.26 4.12
C ASP A 116 13.66 2.51 5.29
N PHE A 117 14.97 2.26 5.20
CA PHE A 117 15.75 1.57 6.23
C PHE A 117 15.84 2.39 7.51
N ILE A 118 16.20 3.67 7.41
CA ILE A 118 16.36 4.56 8.56
C ILE A 118 15.02 4.78 9.25
N SER A 119 13.94 4.95 8.49
CA SER A 119 12.59 5.08 9.05
C SER A 119 12.17 3.83 9.79
N ALA A 120 12.38 2.64 9.21
CA ALA A 120 12.08 1.36 9.85
C ALA A 120 12.88 1.13 11.14
N LEU A 121 14.18 1.46 11.12
CA LEU A 121 15.07 1.40 12.27
C LEU A 121 14.60 2.33 13.38
N LEU A 122 14.35 3.60 13.07
CA LEU A 122 13.95 4.61 14.03
C LEU A 122 12.59 4.27 14.66
N VAL A 123 11.59 3.92 13.85
CA VAL A 123 10.25 3.56 14.33
C VAL A 123 10.32 2.31 15.21
N SER A 124 11.09 1.30 14.84
CA SER A 124 11.21 0.07 15.63
C SER A 124 11.96 0.28 16.94
N PHE A 125 12.98 1.13 16.93
CA PHE A 125 13.68 1.52 18.16
C PHE A 125 12.73 2.25 19.12
N LEU A 126 11.98 3.23 18.61
CA LEU A 126 11.02 3.99 19.41
C LEU A 126 9.86 3.10 19.91
N ALA A 127 9.40 2.15 19.11
CA ALA A 127 8.37 1.21 19.54
C ALA A 127 8.82 0.34 20.72
N ARG A 128 10.05 -0.18 20.69
CA ARG A 128 10.64 -0.91 21.83
C ARG A 128 10.86 -0.01 23.05
N LEU A 129 11.19 1.26 22.85
CA LEU A 129 11.30 2.24 23.92
C LEU A 129 9.94 2.52 24.60
N VAL A 130 8.88 2.61 23.80
CA VAL A 130 7.51 2.76 24.33
C VAL A 130 7.07 1.50 25.06
N GLU A 131 7.34 0.33 24.50
CA GLU A 131 7.08 -0.97 25.15
C GLU A 131 7.77 -1.05 26.51
N TRP A 132 9.07 -0.73 26.59
CA TRP A 132 9.82 -0.69 27.85
C TRP A 132 9.22 0.27 28.89
N LYS A 133 8.77 1.45 28.47
CA LYS A 133 8.14 2.45 29.37
C LYS A 133 6.76 2.04 29.88
N LEU A 134 6.06 1.21 29.10
CA LEU A 134 4.73 0.70 29.40
C LEU A 134 4.77 -0.68 30.06
N ASP A 135 5.95 -1.30 30.12
CA ASP A 135 6.15 -2.60 30.74
C ASP A 135 5.70 -2.58 32.21
N GLY A 136 5.01 -3.63 32.63
CA GLY A 136 4.36 -3.72 33.94
C GLY A 136 3.06 -2.92 34.12
N LYS A 137 2.56 -2.18 33.10
CA LYS A 137 1.26 -1.49 33.15
C LYS A 137 0.21 -2.22 32.31
N CYS A 138 -1.06 -2.18 32.74
CA CYS A 138 -2.19 -2.80 32.03
C CYS A 138 -2.66 -2.05 30.76
N TYR A 139 -1.74 -1.51 29.97
CA TYR A 139 -2.03 -0.83 28.70
C TYR A 139 -1.97 -1.76 27.48
N CYS A 140 -1.40 -2.97 27.61
CA CYS A 140 -1.38 -4.00 26.56
C CYS A 140 -0.91 -3.48 25.19
N PHE A 141 0.23 -2.80 25.15
CA PHE A 141 0.85 -2.33 23.91
C PHE A 141 1.38 -3.51 23.08
N SER A 142 1.18 -3.50 21.75
CA SER A 142 1.73 -4.49 20.82
C SER A 142 2.79 -3.88 19.92
N PHE A 143 4.04 -4.34 20.07
CA PHE A 143 5.17 -3.92 19.23
C PHE A 143 4.91 -4.17 17.74
N ILE A 144 4.48 -5.39 17.37
CA ILE A 144 4.31 -5.79 15.96
C ILE A 144 3.21 -4.97 15.29
N THR A 145 2.04 -4.86 15.93
CA THR A 145 0.90 -4.12 15.36
C THR A 145 1.22 -2.64 15.19
N THR A 146 1.83 -2.01 16.20
CA THR A 146 2.16 -0.59 16.17
C THR A 146 3.22 -0.26 15.13
N THR A 147 4.31 -1.05 15.07
CA THR A 147 5.39 -0.81 14.09
C THR A 147 4.92 -1.05 12.66
N LEU A 148 4.17 -2.14 12.42
CA LEU A 148 3.66 -2.42 11.07
C LEU A 148 2.70 -1.32 10.59
N SER A 149 1.84 -0.82 11.48
CA SER A 149 0.91 0.26 11.15
C SER A 149 1.63 1.60 10.91
N GLY A 150 2.64 1.92 11.73
CA GLY A 150 3.47 3.12 11.56
C GLY A 150 4.27 3.14 10.24
N LEU A 151 4.67 1.97 9.75
CA LEU A 151 5.47 1.81 8.52
C LEU A 151 4.65 1.45 7.29
N VAL A 152 3.31 1.46 7.38
CA VAL A 152 2.42 0.94 6.33
C VAL A 152 2.67 1.54 4.95
N MET A 153 3.05 2.82 4.88
CA MET A 153 3.33 3.53 3.64
C MET A 153 4.61 3.07 2.93
N LEU A 154 5.55 2.48 3.66
CA LEU A 154 6.79 1.95 3.10
C LEU A 154 6.61 0.53 2.54
N PHE A 155 5.46 -0.09 2.78
CA PHE A 155 5.24 -1.46 2.39
C PHE A 155 5.02 -1.56 0.87
N PRO A 156 5.80 -2.38 0.17
CA PRO A 156 5.75 -2.46 -1.28
C PRO A 156 4.61 -3.37 -1.77
N GLY A 157 3.48 -3.43 -1.04
CA GLY A 157 2.35 -4.32 -1.35
C GLY A 157 1.68 -3.97 -2.68
N LEU A 158 1.44 -2.68 -2.93
CA LEU A 158 0.90 -2.18 -4.20
C LEU A 158 1.86 -2.45 -5.36
N SER A 159 3.13 -2.06 -5.19
CA SER A 159 4.16 -2.28 -6.22
C SER A 159 4.27 -3.75 -6.58
N LEU A 160 4.30 -4.65 -5.59
CA LEU A 160 4.33 -6.09 -5.82
C LEU A 160 3.11 -6.60 -6.58
N THR A 161 1.91 -6.15 -6.19
CA THR A 161 0.67 -6.59 -6.85
C THR A 161 0.64 -6.13 -8.30
N ILE A 162 1.04 -4.89 -8.58
CA ILE A 162 1.11 -4.37 -9.95
C ILE A 162 2.18 -5.09 -10.77
N SER A 163 3.32 -5.44 -10.17
CA SER A 163 4.33 -6.27 -10.84
C SER A 163 3.76 -7.61 -11.32
N ILE A 164 2.93 -8.26 -10.50
CA ILE A 164 2.31 -9.54 -10.85
C ILE A 164 1.26 -9.35 -11.94
N ILE A 165 0.48 -8.27 -11.89
CA ILE A 165 -0.44 -7.88 -12.97
C ILE A 165 0.35 -7.70 -14.28
N GLU A 166 1.43 -6.92 -14.28
CA GLU A 166 2.28 -6.65 -15.45
C GLU A 166 2.91 -7.93 -16.02
N ILE A 167 3.43 -8.81 -15.16
CA ILE A 167 3.97 -10.12 -15.57
C ILE A 167 2.86 -10.95 -16.24
N SER A 168 1.67 -10.98 -15.64
CA SER A 168 0.56 -11.77 -16.14
C SER A 168 -0.02 -11.22 -17.46
N THR A 169 0.05 -9.90 -17.68
CA THR A 169 -0.34 -9.25 -18.94
C THR A 169 0.78 -9.22 -19.99
N ARG A 170 1.85 -10.02 -19.81
CA ARG A 170 3.01 -10.15 -20.72
C ARG A 170 3.95 -8.93 -20.78
N ASN A 171 3.84 -7.99 -19.84
CA ASN A 171 4.79 -6.88 -19.67
C ASN A 171 5.97 -7.28 -18.76
N MET A 172 6.71 -8.31 -19.18
CA MET A 172 7.69 -9.02 -18.34
C MET A 172 8.83 -8.15 -17.81
N ILE A 173 9.37 -7.25 -18.62
CA ILE A 173 10.53 -6.43 -18.22
C ILE A 173 10.15 -5.46 -17.10
N SER A 174 9.08 -4.68 -17.29
CA SER A 174 8.58 -3.75 -16.29
C SER A 174 8.18 -4.48 -15.00
N GLY A 175 7.42 -5.58 -15.15
CA GLY A 175 6.92 -6.34 -14.01
C GLY A 175 8.03 -7.01 -13.20
N THR A 176 9.06 -7.57 -13.85
CA THR A 176 10.19 -8.21 -13.14
C THR A 176 11.04 -7.18 -12.39
N VAL A 177 11.34 -6.03 -13.01
CA VAL A 177 12.09 -4.96 -12.34
C VAL A 177 11.34 -4.45 -11.12
N ARG A 178 10.04 -4.19 -11.25
CA ARG A 178 9.19 -3.72 -10.15
C ARG A 178 9.00 -4.78 -9.07
N LEU A 179 8.96 -6.07 -9.44
CA LEU A 179 8.89 -7.17 -8.48
C LEU A 179 10.16 -7.23 -7.64
N PHE A 180 11.32 -7.14 -8.28
CA PHE A 180 12.60 -7.17 -7.59
C PHE A 180 12.75 -5.97 -6.65
N THR A 181 12.41 -4.76 -7.10
CA THR A 181 12.45 -3.57 -6.23
C THR A 181 11.49 -3.70 -5.05
N ALA A 182 10.28 -4.22 -5.27
CA ALA A 182 9.32 -4.46 -4.18
C ALA A 182 9.85 -5.47 -3.15
N LEU A 183 10.40 -6.61 -3.59
CA LEU A 183 10.97 -7.60 -2.67
C LEU A 183 12.19 -7.04 -1.92
N PHE A 184 13.04 -6.28 -2.60
CA PHE A 184 14.20 -5.63 -2.00
C PHE A 184 13.78 -4.60 -0.93
N THR A 185 12.78 -3.76 -1.21
CA THR A 185 12.23 -2.81 -0.22
C THR A 185 11.66 -3.54 1.00
N ALA A 186 10.92 -4.64 0.81
CA ALA A 186 10.37 -5.42 1.93
C ALA A 186 11.48 -6.04 2.82
N LEU A 187 12.58 -6.48 2.21
CA LEU A 187 13.77 -6.95 2.94
C LEU A 187 14.46 -5.83 3.69
N LEU A 188 14.63 -4.67 3.05
CA LEU A 188 15.31 -3.51 3.63
C LEU A 188 14.52 -2.92 4.81
N VAL A 189 13.19 -2.83 4.70
CA VAL A 189 12.31 -2.44 5.81
C VAL A 189 12.37 -3.48 6.94
N GLY A 190 12.26 -4.77 6.63
CA GLY A 190 12.34 -5.84 7.65
C GLY A 190 13.68 -5.89 8.37
N PHE A 191 14.78 -5.69 7.65
CA PHE A 191 16.13 -5.58 8.21
C PHE A 191 16.26 -4.36 9.11
N GLY A 192 15.75 -3.19 8.68
CA GLY A 192 15.69 -1.99 9.50
C GLY A 192 14.89 -2.20 10.78
N MET A 193 13.74 -2.89 10.70
CA MET A 193 12.93 -3.23 11.87
C MET A 193 13.67 -4.14 12.86
N SER A 194 14.30 -5.21 12.36
CA SER A 194 15.08 -6.14 13.19
C SER A 194 16.25 -5.42 13.88
N PHE A 195 17.04 -4.67 13.11
CA PHE A 195 18.18 -3.93 13.62
C PHE A 195 17.76 -2.89 14.67
N GLY A 196 16.70 -2.12 14.41
CA GLY A 196 16.16 -1.15 15.36
C GLY A 196 15.65 -1.80 16.66
N SER A 197 14.99 -2.96 16.55
CA SER A 197 14.52 -3.76 17.69
C SER A 197 15.68 -4.28 18.55
N ILE A 198 16.69 -4.89 17.93
CA ILE A 198 17.89 -5.42 18.62
C ILE A 198 18.67 -4.28 19.28
N PHE A 199 18.89 -3.18 18.55
CA PHE A 199 19.59 -2.02 19.07
C PHE A 199 18.88 -1.42 20.29
N ALA A 200 17.56 -1.26 20.23
CA ALA A 200 16.79 -0.81 21.39
C ALA A 200 16.92 -1.75 22.58
N LYS A 201 16.86 -3.07 22.36
CA LYS A 201 16.98 -4.06 23.44
C LYS A 201 18.34 -4.00 24.13
N MET A 202 19.42 -3.88 23.34
CA MET A 202 20.78 -3.73 23.85
C MET A 202 20.91 -2.47 24.72
N VAL A 203 20.33 -1.35 24.29
CA VAL A 203 20.40 -0.07 25.02
C VAL A 203 19.53 -0.08 26.28
N LEU A 204 18.30 -0.60 26.20
CA LEU A 204 17.29 -0.46 27.25
C LEU A 204 17.35 -1.58 28.30
N TYR A 205 17.45 -2.83 27.85
CA TYR A 205 17.40 -4.01 28.72
C TYR A 205 18.79 -4.56 29.07
N LYS A 206 19.84 -4.08 28.40
CA LYS A 206 21.21 -4.61 28.50
C LYS A 206 21.30 -6.12 28.22
N THR A 207 20.34 -6.67 27.51
CA THR A 207 20.31 -8.07 27.10
C THR A 207 20.13 -8.17 25.59
N THR A 208 20.81 -9.15 24.99
CA THR A 208 20.53 -9.63 23.63
C THR A 208 19.54 -10.78 23.64
N ASP A 209 19.40 -11.47 24.77
CA ASP A 209 18.46 -12.56 24.95
C ASP A 209 17.03 -12.01 24.97
N VAL A 210 16.30 -12.34 23.92
CA VAL A 210 14.87 -12.12 23.84
C VAL A 210 14.22 -13.29 24.58
N PRO A 211 13.64 -13.11 25.78
CA PRO A 211 12.85 -14.18 26.37
C PRO A 211 11.74 -14.54 25.38
N ALA A 212 11.47 -15.83 25.18
CA ALA A 212 10.48 -16.32 24.20
C ALA A 212 9.07 -15.72 24.39
N SER A 213 8.79 -15.17 25.57
CA SER A 213 7.59 -14.38 25.90
C SER A 213 7.48 -13.03 25.18
N MET A 214 8.57 -12.49 24.63
CA MET A 214 8.58 -11.27 23.80
C MET A 214 8.59 -11.55 22.28
N LEU A 215 8.66 -12.83 21.89
CA LEU A 215 8.56 -13.33 20.50
C LEU A 215 7.15 -13.84 20.16
N THR A 216 6.32 -14.03 21.18
CA THR A 216 4.92 -14.43 21.05
C THR A 216 4.03 -13.18 21.04
N PRO A 217 2.86 -13.21 20.37
CA PRO A 217 1.93 -12.08 20.38
C PRO A 217 1.66 -11.73 21.83
N THR A 218 2.05 -10.50 22.22
CA THR A 218 2.01 -9.95 23.58
C THR A 218 0.91 -10.62 24.40
N THR A 219 1.29 -11.60 25.21
CA THR A 219 0.35 -12.19 26.16
C THR A 219 -0.05 -11.04 27.07
N ILE A 220 -1.35 -10.81 27.17
CA ILE A 220 -1.88 -9.78 28.06
C ILE A 220 -1.27 -10.05 29.44
N PRO A 221 -0.64 -9.06 30.10
CA PRO A 221 -0.02 -9.29 31.39
C PRO A 221 -1.05 -9.91 32.34
N ALA A 222 -0.66 -10.94 33.09
CA ALA A 222 -1.56 -11.66 33.98
C ALA A 222 -2.24 -10.68 34.95
N GLY A 223 -3.58 -10.69 34.99
CA GLY A 223 -4.38 -9.75 35.78
C GLY A 223 -4.85 -8.49 35.03
N CYS A 224 -4.39 -8.25 33.80
CA CYS A 224 -4.81 -7.12 32.97
C CYS A 224 -5.90 -7.48 31.93
N GLU A 225 -6.38 -8.72 31.92
CA GLU A 225 -7.39 -9.21 30.95
C GLU A 225 -8.72 -8.45 31.01
N SER A 226 -9.09 -7.92 32.18
CA SER A 226 -10.31 -7.13 32.38
C SER A 226 -10.16 -5.66 31.97
N SER A 227 -8.94 -5.19 31.67
CA SER A 227 -8.69 -3.79 31.31
C SER A 227 -9.29 -3.47 29.93
N GLY A 228 -9.98 -2.33 29.83
CA GLY A 228 -10.55 -1.85 28.57
C GLY A 228 -9.49 -1.56 27.50
N TRP A 229 -8.24 -1.31 27.90
CA TRP A 229 -7.11 -1.04 27.01
C TRP A 229 -6.59 -2.28 26.30
N CYS A 230 -6.80 -3.45 26.89
CA CYS A 230 -6.32 -4.73 26.36
C CYS A 230 -7.26 -5.32 25.29
N LYS A 231 -8.48 -4.77 25.15
CA LYS A 231 -9.44 -5.16 24.12
C LYS A 231 -9.13 -4.46 22.81
N SER A 232 -9.11 -5.23 21.72
CA SER A 232 -9.03 -4.67 20.36
C SER A 232 -10.20 -3.72 20.11
N VAL A 233 -9.98 -2.74 19.25
CA VAL A 233 -11.01 -1.74 18.92
C VAL A 233 -12.22 -2.45 18.32
N HIS A 234 -13.41 -2.16 18.87
CA HIS A 234 -14.66 -2.78 18.42
C HIS A 234 -14.95 -2.42 16.95
N TYR A 235 -15.47 -3.39 16.17
CA TYR A 235 -15.77 -3.23 14.73
C TYR A 235 -16.64 -2.01 14.40
N GLY A 236 -17.48 -1.55 15.33
CA GLY A 236 -18.28 -0.33 15.16
C GLY A 236 -17.43 0.94 14.91
N TRP A 237 -16.17 0.95 15.33
CA TRP A 237 -15.23 2.05 15.07
C TRP A 237 -14.55 1.96 13.70
N TYR A 238 -14.70 0.86 12.96
CA TYR A 238 -14.09 0.75 11.64
C TYR A 238 -14.71 1.75 10.67
N VAL A 239 -16.03 1.99 10.75
CA VAL A 239 -16.76 2.92 9.89
C VAL A 239 -16.28 4.37 10.04
N PRO A 240 -16.24 4.98 11.25
CA PRO A 240 -15.78 6.36 11.38
C PRO A 240 -14.31 6.56 11.01
N PHE A 241 -13.44 5.57 11.23
CA PHE A 241 -12.03 5.65 10.85
C PHE A 241 -11.76 5.29 9.38
N PHE A 242 -12.68 4.59 8.73
CA PHE A 242 -12.61 4.28 7.31
C PHE A 242 -12.65 5.54 6.44
N PHE A 243 -13.51 6.52 6.74
CA PHE A 243 -13.61 7.71 5.89
C PHE A 243 -12.32 8.57 5.87
N PRO A 244 -11.69 8.88 7.01
CA PRO A 244 -10.38 9.54 7.02
C PRO A 244 -9.29 8.70 6.32
N LEU A 245 -9.28 7.38 6.55
CA LEU A 245 -8.35 6.47 5.89
C LEU A 245 -8.52 6.52 4.35
N ALA A 246 -9.75 6.36 3.86
CA ALA A 246 -10.05 6.40 2.44
C ALA A 246 -9.74 7.79 1.83
N ALA A 247 -10.01 8.88 2.54
CA ALA A 247 -9.64 10.23 2.12
C ALA A 247 -8.12 10.38 1.99
N SER A 248 -7.36 9.87 2.95
CA SER A 248 -5.89 9.91 2.90
C SER A 248 -5.30 9.09 1.74
N VAL A 249 -5.89 7.92 1.43
CA VAL A 249 -5.54 7.14 0.22
C VAL A 249 -5.83 7.94 -1.06
N CYS A 250 -6.97 8.64 -1.13
CA CYS A 250 -7.33 9.45 -2.29
C CYS A 250 -6.38 10.64 -2.50
N ILE A 251 -5.93 11.28 -1.42
CA ILE A 251 -4.93 12.36 -1.47
C ILE A 251 -3.56 11.79 -1.85
N PHE A 252 -3.17 10.63 -1.29
CA PHE A 252 -1.90 9.96 -1.61
C PHE A 252 -1.77 9.61 -3.11
N PHE A 253 -2.87 9.20 -3.75
CA PHE A 253 -2.90 8.95 -5.20
C PHE A 253 -3.11 10.21 -6.06
N GLU A 254 -3.13 11.40 -5.45
CA GLU A 254 -3.45 12.68 -6.07
C GLU A 254 -4.72 12.63 -6.94
N SER A 255 -5.78 12.00 -6.44
CA SER A 255 -7.05 11.85 -7.13
C SER A 255 -7.92 13.11 -7.03
N ARG A 256 -8.72 13.37 -8.07
CA ARG A 256 -9.65 14.52 -8.09
C ARG A 256 -10.83 14.21 -7.17
N HIS A 257 -11.37 15.20 -6.47
CA HIS A 257 -12.50 15.02 -5.54
C HIS A 257 -13.72 14.33 -6.16
N ARG A 258 -13.93 14.46 -7.48
CA ARG A 258 -14.99 13.75 -8.21
C ARG A 258 -14.83 12.22 -8.21
N GLN A 259 -13.60 11.71 -8.13
CA GLN A 259 -13.29 10.28 -8.10
C GLN A 259 -13.36 9.68 -6.69
N TRP A 260 -13.40 10.51 -5.64
CA TRP A 260 -13.40 10.03 -4.26
C TRP A 260 -14.57 9.12 -3.91
N PRO A 261 -15.83 9.40 -4.31
CA PRO A 261 -16.96 8.56 -3.94
C PRO A 261 -16.81 7.11 -4.40
N ILE A 262 -16.37 6.89 -5.64
CA ILE A 262 -16.17 5.54 -6.17
C ILE A 262 -14.96 4.86 -5.53
N MET A 263 -13.88 5.60 -5.26
CA MET A 263 -12.71 5.08 -4.56
C MET A 263 -13.06 4.66 -3.13
N PHE A 264 -13.94 5.40 -2.45
CA PHE A 264 -14.47 5.04 -1.13
C PHE A 264 -15.32 3.78 -1.21
N VAL A 265 -16.22 3.66 -2.18
CA VAL A 265 -17.03 2.44 -2.35
C VAL A 265 -16.14 1.22 -2.60
N ALA A 266 -15.17 1.31 -3.52
CA ALA A 266 -14.25 0.22 -3.82
C ALA A 266 -13.41 -0.19 -2.59
N SER A 267 -12.86 0.80 -1.87
CA SER A 267 -12.08 0.57 -0.64
C SER A 267 -12.92 -0.04 0.48
N GLY A 268 -14.15 0.45 0.64
CA GLY A 268 -15.07 -0.01 1.68
C GLY A 268 -15.54 -1.44 1.43
N VAL A 269 -15.85 -1.78 0.17
CA VAL A 269 -16.20 -3.15 -0.20
C VAL A 269 -15.02 -4.09 -0.02
N GLY A 270 -13.82 -3.70 -0.47
CA GLY A 270 -12.61 -4.49 -0.26
C GLY A 270 -12.36 -4.79 1.22
N LEU A 271 -12.44 -3.77 2.07
CA LEU A 271 -12.26 -3.90 3.52
C LEU A 271 -13.37 -4.75 4.17
N ALA A 272 -14.64 -4.49 3.85
CA ALA A 272 -15.78 -5.20 4.42
C ALA A 272 -15.78 -6.69 4.06
N VAL A 273 -15.49 -7.02 2.80
CA VAL A 273 -15.46 -8.40 2.32
C VAL A 273 -14.32 -9.16 2.97
N CYS A 274 -13.11 -8.60 2.98
CA CYS A 274 -11.98 -9.24 3.66
C CYS A 274 -12.27 -9.43 5.15
N THR A 275 -12.69 -8.37 5.86
CA THR A 275 -12.97 -8.46 7.30
C THR A 275 -14.04 -9.51 7.61
N TYR A 276 -15.11 -9.59 6.83
CA TYR A 276 -16.16 -10.60 7.01
C TYR A 276 -15.66 -12.02 6.74
N LEU A 277 -14.92 -12.25 5.64
CA LEU A 277 -14.43 -13.58 5.30
C LEU A 277 -13.37 -14.08 6.29
N TYR A 278 -12.57 -13.19 6.89
CA TYR A 278 -11.63 -13.54 7.96
C TYR A 278 -12.32 -13.90 9.29
N LEU A 279 -13.63 -13.66 9.46
CA LEU A 279 -14.37 -14.16 10.63
C LEU A 279 -14.63 -15.67 10.57
N ILE A 280 -14.57 -16.26 9.36
CA ILE A 280 -14.78 -17.69 9.15
C ILE A 280 -13.43 -18.40 9.39
N PRO A 281 -13.29 -19.29 10.40
CA PRO A 281 -12.01 -19.86 10.78
C PRO A 281 -11.27 -20.59 9.64
N ASP A 282 -12.00 -21.35 8.83
CA ASP A 282 -11.43 -22.09 7.71
C ASP A 282 -10.84 -21.15 6.64
N LEU A 283 -11.52 -20.03 6.36
CA LEU A 283 -11.06 -19.03 5.40
C LEU A 283 -9.93 -18.17 5.97
N ALA A 284 -9.89 -17.98 7.28
CA ALA A 284 -8.79 -17.29 7.95
C ALA A 284 -7.47 -18.08 7.86
N ALA A 285 -7.54 -19.41 7.79
CA ALA A 285 -6.37 -20.26 7.55
C ALA A 285 -5.85 -20.20 6.10
N THR A 286 -6.71 -19.82 5.14
CA THR A 286 -6.38 -19.72 3.71
C THR A 286 -6.57 -18.28 3.18
N PRO A 287 -5.62 -17.36 3.43
CA PRO A 287 -5.76 -15.94 3.08
C PRO A 287 -5.89 -15.68 1.58
N GLN A 288 -5.63 -16.67 0.72
CA GLN A 288 -5.80 -16.56 -0.73
C GLN A 288 -7.27 -16.31 -1.10
N ILE A 289 -8.21 -17.09 -0.55
CA ILE A 289 -9.63 -17.05 -0.93
C ILE A 289 -10.27 -15.69 -0.62
N PRO A 290 -10.14 -15.12 0.61
CA PRO A 290 -10.66 -13.80 0.90
C PRO A 290 -10.15 -12.72 -0.05
N ASN A 291 -8.86 -12.76 -0.39
CA ASN A 291 -8.23 -11.79 -1.27
C ASN A 291 -8.70 -11.91 -2.73
N VAL A 292 -8.92 -13.14 -3.26
CA VAL A 292 -9.51 -13.33 -4.59
C VAL A 292 -10.92 -12.70 -4.64
N VAL A 293 -11.76 -13.00 -3.65
CA VAL A 293 -13.16 -12.54 -3.62
C VAL A 293 -13.24 -11.03 -3.45
N ALA A 294 -12.43 -10.44 -2.56
CA ALA A 294 -12.35 -9.00 -2.39
C ALA A 294 -11.87 -8.31 -3.68
N ALA A 295 -10.81 -8.81 -4.31
CA ALA A 295 -10.30 -8.27 -5.57
C ALA A 295 -11.30 -8.37 -6.72
N LEU A 296 -12.05 -9.47 -6.80
CA LEU A 296 -13.14 -9.66 -7.76
C LEU A 296 -14.22 -8.58 -7.59
N LEU A 297 -14.67 -8.34 -6.36
CA LEU A 297 -15.71 -7.33 -6.10
C LEU A 297 -15.21 -5.90 -6.32
N ILE A 298 -13.97 -5.58 -5.90
CA ILE A 298 -13.30 -4.31 -6.22
C ILE A 298 -13.28 -4.11 -7.74
N GLY A 299 -12.87 -5.13 -8.49
CA GLY A 299 -12.80 -5.09 -9.95
C GLY A 299 -14.16 -4.89 -10.59
N ILE A 300 -15.20 -5.61 -10.14
CA ILE A 300 -16.56 -5.50 -10.71
C ILE A 300 -17.09 -4.08 -10.54
N ILE A 301 -16.99 -3.53 -9.33
CA ILE A 301 -17.47 -2.18 -9.02
C ILE A 301 -16.71 -1.13 -9.84
N SER A 302 -15.39 -1.24 -9.89
CA SER A 302 -14.53 -0.28 -10.58
C SER A 302 -14.74 -0.30 -12.09
N ASN A 303 -14.81 -1.50 -12.68
CA ASN A 303 -15.04 -1.67 -14.12
C ASN A 303 -16.47 -1.30 -14.50
N ALA A 304 -17.48 -1.60 -13.67
CA ALA A 304 -18.85 -1.19 -13.91
C ALA A 304 -18.96 0.34 -13.89
N TYR A 305 -18.35 1.00 -12.90
CA TYR A 305 -18.27 2.46 -12.86
C TYR A 305 -17.64 3.04 -14.13
N ALA A 306 -16.50 2.51 -14.56
CA ALA A 306 -15.83 2.95 -15.78
C ALA A 306 -16.73 2.78 -17.01
N ARG A 307 -17.44 1.66 -17.12
CA ARG A 307 -18.38 1.38 -18.21
C ARG A 307 -19.55 2.37 -18.26
N TYR A 308 -20.10 2.78 -17.12
CA TYR A 308 -21.25 3.68 -17.08
C TYR A 308 -20.88 5.17 -17.19
N THR A 309 -19.71 5.56 -16.68
CA THR A 309 -19.32 6.97 -16.61
C THR A 309 -18.34 7.41 -17.69
N GLY A 310 -17.73 6.45 -18.41
CA GLY A 310 -16.63 6.73 -19.35
C GLY A 310 -15.33 7.16 -18.64
N ASP A 311 -15.26 7.06 -17.32
CA ASP A 311 -14.09 7.37 -16.49
C ASP A 311 -13.17 6.14 -16.37
N VAL A 312 -11.96 6.33 -15.83
CA VAL A 312 -10.91 5.29 -15.76
C VAL A 312 -11.06 4.44 -14.49
N ALA A 313 -11.09 3.10 -14.64
CA ALA A 313 -11.23 2.16 -13.52
C ALA A 313 -10.01 2.10 -12.58
N VAL A 314 -8.82 2.51 -13.04
CA VAL A 314 -7.54 2.35 -12.34
C VAL A 314 -7.55 3.00 -10.95
N GLY A 315 -8.12 4.20 -10.80
CA GLY A 315 -8.17 4.90 -9.51
C GLY A 315 -8.91 4.11 -8.42
N PRO A 316 -10.19 3.73 -8.65
CA PRO A 316 -10.94 2.86 -7.74
C PRO A 316 -10.28 1.50 -7.47
N ILE A 317 -9.69 0.86 -8.49
CA ILE A 317 -8.97 -0.42 -8.35
C ILE A 317 -7.80 -0.27 -7.36
N LEU A 318 -6.95 0.74 -7.56
CA LEU A 318 -5.79 0.97 -6.69
C LEU A 318 -6.20 1.34 -5.26
N ALA A 319 -7.25 2.14 -5.10
CA ALA A 319 -7.81 2.49 -3.80
C ALA A 319 -8.37 1.27 -3.05
N GLY A 320 -9.05 0.37 -3.76
CA GLY A 320 -9.53 -0.90 -3.20
C GLY A 320 -8.37 -1.81 -2.79
N ILE A 321 -7.46 -2.05 -3.74
CA ILE A 321 -6.40 -3.04 -3.60
C ILE A 321 -5.41 -2.68 -2.48
N ILE A 322 -5.10 -1.40 -2.23
CA ILE A 322 -4.17 -0.98 -1.16
C ILE A 322 -4.54 -1.54 0.22
N ASN A 323 -5.82 -1.83 0.46
CA ASN A 323 -6.29 -2.36 1.74
C ASN A 323 -6.08 -3.88 1.88
N ILE A 324 -5.90 -4.59 0.76
CA ILE A 324 -5.83 -6.05 0.73
C ILE A 324 -4.46 -6.58 0.25
N VAL A 325 -3.57 -5.70 -0.21
CA VAL A 325 -2.23 -6.11 -0.66
C VAL A 325 -1.37 -6.70 0.46
N PRO A 326 -0.47 -7.64 0.13
CA PRO A 326 0.32 -8.37 1.12
C PRO A 326 1.54 -7.61 1.67
N GLY A 327 1.54 -6.28 1.63
CA GLY A 327 2.72 -5.45 1.96
C GLY A 327 3.28 -5.72 3.36
N SER A 328 2.40 -5.78 4.36
CA SER A 328 2.76 -6.00 5.75
C SER A 328 3.12 -7.46 6.08
N MET A 329 2.53 -8.43 5.37
CA MET A 329 2.85 -9.85 5.51
C MET A 329 4.29 -10.13 5.06
N GLY A 330 4.72 -9.49 3.98
CA GLY A 330 6.12 -9.49 3.57
C GLY A 330 7.03 -9.01 4.68
N VAL A 331 6.85 -7.75 5.12
CA VAL A 331 7.73 -7.16 6.14
C VAL A 331 7.73 -7.96 7.45
N ARG A 332 6.59 -8.49 7.88
CA ARG A 332 6.50 -9.36 9.06
C ARG A 332 7.30 -10.66 8.89
N SER A 333 7.29 -11.24 7.70
CA SER A 333 8.03 -12.47 7.43
C SER A 333 9.53 -12.22 7.21
N SER A 334 9.94 -11.09 6.63
CA SER A 334 11.37 -10.70 6.59
C SER A 334 11.92 -10.43 7.99
N LEU A 335 11.13 -9.80 8.87
CA LEU A 335 11.49 -9.67 10.29
C LEU A 335 11.71 -11.05 10.93
N GLY A 336 10.80 -12.00 10.72
CA GLY A 336 10.92 -13.37 11.25
C GLY A 336 12.15 -14.14 10.75
N PHE A 337 12.59 -13.88 9.51
CA PHE A 337 13.84 -14.41 8.96
C PHE A 337 15.07 -13.92 9.74
N PHE A 338 15.11 -12.63 10.11
CA PHE A 338 16.23 -12.05 10.85
C PHE A 338 16.23 -12.37 12.36
N GLU A 339 15.08 -12.76 12.93
CA GLU A 339 14.93 -13.09 14.36
C GLU A 339 15.07 -14.61 14.66
N ASN A 340 15.82 -15.37 13.82
CA ASN A 340 16.07 -16.82 13.95
C ASN A 340 14.82 -17.72 13.92
N ASN A 341 13.68 -17.22 13.46
CA ASN A 341 12.45 -18.00 13.28
C ASN A 341 12.36 -18.49 11.83
N VAL A 342 13.28 -19.40 11.45
CA VAL A 342 13.54 -19.84 10.06
C VAL A 342 12.29 -20.39 9.34
N VAL A 343 11.38 -21.03 10.08
CA VAL A 343 10.10 -21.54 9.52
C VAL A 343 9.19 -20.40 9.05
N ASN A 344 9.16 -19.28 9.77
CA ASN A 344 8.40 -18.09 9.36
C ASN A 344 9.16 -17.25 8.32
N GLY A 345 10.49 -17.34 8.28
CA GLY A 345 11.33 -16.61 7.33
C GLY A 345 11.38 -17.19 5.92
N THR A 346 11.29 -18.52 5.77
CA THR A 346 11.28 -19.17 4.44
C THR A 346 9.97 -18.97 3.66
N GLN A 347 8.88 -18.62 4.34
CA GLN A 347 7.58 -18.31 3.72
C GLN A 347 7.47 -16.86 3.19
N PHE A 348 8.49 -16.03 3.40
CA PHE A 348 8.52 -14.58 3.11
C PHE A 348 8.06 -14.21 1.70
N ALA A 349 8.72 -14.75 0.68
CA ALA A 349 8.39 -14.42 -0.71
C ALA A 349 7.13 -15.15 -1.17
N PHE A 350 6.92 -16.39 -0.73
CA PHE A 350 5.85 -17.25 -1.23
C PHE A 350 4.45 -16.75 -0.84
N GLN A 351 4.25 -16.28 0.40
CA GLN A 351 2.94 -15.74 0.81
C GLN A 351 2.60 -14.44 0.08
N MET A 352 3.56 -13.51 -0.05
CA MET A 352 3.32 -12.28 -0.81
C MET A 352 2.99 -12.57 -2.28
N LEU A 353 3.75 -13.47 -2.92
CA LEU A 353 3.53 -13.83 -4.32
C LEU A 353 2.17 -14.50 -4.52
N THR A 354 1.80 -15.45 -3.66
CA THR A 354 0.51 -16.16 -3.77
C THR A 354 -0.69 -15.24 -3.54
N ILE A 355 -0.60 -14.29 -2.62
CA ILE A 355 -1.66 -13.30 -2.39
C ILE A 355 -1.73 -12.31 -3.56
N GLY A 356 -0.59 -11.85 -4.08
CA GLY A 356 -0.58 -10.98 -5.26
C GLY A 356 -1.15 -11.66 -6.51
N LEU A 357 -0.88 -12.96 -6.71
CA LEU A 357 -1.50 -13.77 -7.75
C LEU A 357 -3.01 -13.90 -7.53
N SER A 358 -3.44 -14.12 -6.28
CA SER A 358 -4.86 -14.19 -5.90
C SER A 358 -5.62 -12.89 -6.26
N ILE A 359 -5.05 -11.74 -5.90
CA ILE A 359 -5.62 -10.42 -6.23
C ILE A 359 -5.70 -10.24 -7.75
N THR A 360 -4.63 -10.61 -8.47
CA THR A 360 -4.57 -10.51 -9.94
C THR A 360 -5.65 -11.37 -10.61
N MET A 361 -5.83 -12.61 -10.15
CA MET A 361 -6.88 -13.51 -10.68
C MET A 361 -8.29 -12.95 -10.44
N GLY A 362 -8.57 -12.43 -9.23
CA GLY A 362 -9.85 -11.78 -8.93
C GLY A 362 -10.12 -10.59 -9.85
N LEU A 363 -9.11 -9.75 -10.06
CA LEU A 363 -9.23 -8.57 -10.93
C LEU A 363 -9.44 -8.94 -12.41
N PHE A 364 -8.73 -9.95 -12.93
CA PHE A 364 -8.92 -10.43 -14.30
C PHE A 364 -10.30 -11.05 -14.52
N MET A 365 -10.78 -11.83 -13.56
CA MET A 365 -12.12 -12.40 -13.61
C MET A 365 -13.19 -11.29 -13.59
N ALA A 366 -12.98 -10.23 -12.81
CA ALA A 366 -13.88 -9.08 -12.81
C ALA A 366 -13.95 -8.37 -14.17
N THR A 367 -12.80 -8.16 -14.81
CA THR A 367 -12.73 -7.53 -16.14
C THR A 367 -13.45 -8.38 -17.18
N LEU A 368 -13.27 -9.71 -17.16
CA LEU A 368 -13.97 -10.64 -18.06
C LEU A 368 -15.49 -10.62 -17.86
N LEU A 369 -15.96 -10.50 -16.62
CA LEU A 369 -17.40 -10.46 -16.30
C LEU A 369 -18.05 -9.15 -16.73
N VAL A 370 -17.36 -8.00 -16.58
CA VAL A 370 -17.91 -6.69 -16.93
C VAL A 370 -17.77 -6.38 -18.42
N PHE A 371 -16.70 -6.87 -19.05
CA PHE A 371 -16.44 -6.74 -20.50
C PHE A 371 -16.38 -8.12 -21.19
N PRO A 372 -17.51 -8.87 -21.22
CA PRO A 372 -17.53 -10.19 -21.83
C PRO A 372 -17.47 -10.05 -23.36
N THR A 373 -16.32 -10.34 -23.95
CA THR A 373 -16.14 -10.71 -25.37
C THR A 373 -16.51 -9.71 -26.47
N SER A 374 -17.02 -8.52 -26.15
CA SER A 374 -16.71 -7.37 -27.00
C SER A 374 -15.24 -7.08 -26.73
N GLY A 375 -14.33 -7.61 -27.55
CA GLY A 375 -12.93 -7.20 -27.52
C GLY A 375 -12.90 -5.68 -27.41
N PRO A 376 -12.01 -5.11 -26.58
CA PRO A 376 -12.05 -3.69 -26.33
C PRO A 376 -12.08 -2.96 -27.66
N ARG A 377 -13.18 -2.26 -27.95
CA ARG A 377 -13.09 -1.15 -28.89
C ARG A 377 -11.93 -0.32 -28.35
N LEU A 378 -10.99 0.05 -29.22
CA LEU A 378 -9.83 0.87 -28.84
C LEU A 378 -10.22 2.10 -28.00
N GLU A 379 -11.50 2.49 -28.04
CA GLU A 379 -12.23 3.42 -27.19
C GLU A 379 -12.13 3.24 -25.66
N HIS A 380 -11.71 2.10 -25.08
CA HIS A 380 -11.76 1.92 -23.61
C HIS A 380 -10.58 1.19 -22.93
N MET A 381 -9.49 0.90 -23.65
CA MET A 381 -8.29 0.30 -23.02
C MET A 381 -7.40 1.37 -22.39
N THR A 382 -7.42 1.46 -21.07
CA THR A 382 -6.26 1.97 -20.33
C THR A 382 -5.26 0.82 -20.16
N VAL A 383 -4.10 0.96 -20.79
CA VAL A 383 -2.94 0.04 -20.67
C VAL A 383 -2.40 0.01 -19.26
#